data_AF-A0A9E1U7D3-F1
#
_entry.id   AF-A0A9E1U7D3-F1
#
_cell.length_a   1.000
_cell.length_b   1.000
_cell.length_c   1.000
_cell.angle_alpha   90.00
_cell.angle_beta   90.00
_cell.angle_gamma   90.00
#
_symmetry.space_group_name_H-M   'P 1'
#
loop_
_entity.id
_entity.type
_entity.pdbx_description
1 polymer ?
#
loop_
_entity_poly.entity_id
_entity_poly.type
_entity_poly.pdbx_seq_one_letter_code
_entity_poly.pdbx_strand_id
1 'polypeptide(L)'
;MIIVAHILGFALIIIASTFDFMHFSLDAQKLKYFIDLPSILIILAPTIFYAGTVHGWGIYGNAWKALLGNIDGIDRKELEPTRLCLRDLGNLSLIWGVLGTFVGWIILLHDMDNIVEQWGLYPALAVSIITLFYGILLYMLCLVSKSRVERRLID
;
A
#
# COMPACT_ATOMS: atom_id res chain seq x y z
N MET A 1 -6.34 -19.52 -7.25
CA MET A 1 -5.34 -19.27 -6.19
C MET A 1 -5.14 -17.76 -6.06
N ILE A 2 -5.29 -17.15 -4.87
CA ILE A 2 -5.20 -15.69 -4.72
C ILE A 2 -3.84 -15.12 -5.18
N ILE A 3 -2.77 -15.90 -5.00
CA ILE A 3 -1.40 -15.52 -5.34
C ILE A 3 -1.31 -15.18 -6.83
N VAL A 4 -1.95 -15.99 -7.69
CA VAL A 4 -2.00 -15.74 -9.13
C VAL A 4 -2.73 -14.42 -9.43
N ALA A 5 -3.82 -14.12 -8.71
CA ALA A 5 -4.55 -12.86 -8.87
C ALA A 5 -3.72 -11.64 -8.41
N HIS A 6 -2.99 -11.75 -7.29
CA HIS A 6 -2.07 -10.71 -6.85
C HIS A 6 -0.93 -10.49 -7.85
N ILE A 7 -0.29 -11.56 -8.34
CA ILE A 7 0.77 -11.49 -9.34
C ILE A 7 0.25 -10.81 -10.62
N LEU A 8 -0.92 -11.21 -11.10
CA LEU A 8 -1.53 -10.60 -12.28
C LEU A 8 -1.85 -9.11 -12.05
N GLY A 9 -2.47 -8.77 -10.93
CA GLY A 9 -2.79 -7.39 -10.57
C GLY A 9 -1.55 -6.50 -10.52
N PHE A 10 -0.48 -6.95 -9.85
CA PHE A 10 0.78 -6.21 -9.80
C PHE A 10 1.48 -6.14 -11.15
N ALA A 11 1.45 -7.21 -11.96
CA ALA A 11 2.01 -7.18 -13.31
C ALA A 11 1.33 -6.12 -14.18
N LEU A 12 0.00 -6.01 -14.12
CA LEU A 12 -0.75 -4.99 -14.85
C LEU A 12 -0.43 -3.58 -14.36
N ILE A 13 -0.29 -3.38 -13.05
CA ILE A 13 0.09 -2.08 -12.48
C ILE A 13 1.51 -1.70 -12.90
N ILE A 14 2.47 -2.63 -12.86
CA ILE A 14 3.85 -2.42 -13.31
C ILE A 14 3.88 -2.03 -14.79
N ILE A 15 3.15 -2.76 -15.64
CA ILE A 15 3.06 -2.45 -17.07
C ILE A 15 2.47 -1.03 -17.26
N ALA A 16 1.38 -0.70 -16.57
CA ALA A 16 0.77 0.62 -16.63
C ALA A 16 1.74 1.73 -16.18
N SER A 17 2.53 1.50 -15.13
CA SER A 17 3.54 2.44 -14.63
C SER A 17 4.69 2.69 -15.61
N THR A 18 4.91 1.80 -16.59
CA THR A 18 5.93 2.00 -17.65
C THR A 18 5.41 2.77 -18.86
N PHE A 19 4.13 3.09 -18.93
CA PHE A 19 3.53 3.62 -20.15
C PHE A 19 3.99 5.07 -20.43
N ASP A 20 4.45 5.32 -21.66
CA ASP A 20 4.74 6.66 -22.16
C ASP A 20 3.58 7.21 -22.99
N PHE A 21 2.83 8.13 -22.41
CA PHE A 21 1.71 8.79 -23.07
C PHE A 21 2.11 9.62 -24.30
N MET A 22 3.35 10.10 -24.37
CA MET A 22 3.81 10.94 -25.49
C MET A 22 4.14 10.12 -26.74
N HIS A 23 4.80 8.97 -26.55
CA HIS A 23 5.26 8.11 -27.65
C HIS A 23 4.44 6.82 -27.80
N PHE A 24 3.45 6.62 -26.93
CA PHE A 24 2.59 5.43 -26.87
C PHE A 24 3.41 4.11 -26.80
N SER A 25 4.48 4.13 -26.03
CA SER A 25 5.44 3.03 -25.88
C SER A 25 5.67 2.67 -24.41
N LEU A 26 6.15 1.45 -24.14
CA LEU A 26 6.58 1.07 -22.80
C LEU A 26 8.02 1.52 -22.55
N ASP A 27 8.22 2.32 -21.50
CA ASP A 27 9.52 2.74 -21.01
C ASP A 27 9.73 2.26 -19.57
N ALA A 28 10.53 1.20 -19.43
CA ALA A 28 10.87 0.61 -18.14
C ALA A 28 11.60 1.59 -17.20
N GLN A 29 12.28 2.62 -17.74
CA GLN A 29 12.97 3.61 -16.92
C GLN A 29 12.01 4.43 -16.06
N LYS A 30 10.73 4.51 -16.42
CA LYS A 30 9.72 5.25 -15.65
C LYS A 30 9.37 4.59 -14.31
N LEU A 31 9.70 3.32 -14.10
CA LEU A 31 9.49 2.65 -12.80
C LEU A 31 10.24 3.34 -11.66
N LYS A 32 11.37 4.00 -11.94
CA LYS A 32 12.14 4.75 -10.93
C LYS A 32 11.33 5.89 -10.30
N TYR A 33 10.32 6.41 -11.01
CA TYR A 33 9.45 7.45 -10.49
C TYR A 33 8.53 6.94 -9.38
N PHE A 34 8.29 5.63 -9.31
CA PHE A 34 7.45 4.97 -8.31
C PHE A 34 8.29 4.32 -7.20
N ILE A 35 9.50 4.80 -6.96
CA ILE A 35 10.33 4.37 -5.82
C ILE A 35 10.65 5.61 -5.00
N ASP A 36 9.88 5.81 -3.94
CA ASP A 36 10.03 6.95 -3.03
C ASP A 36 10.09 6.47 -1.58
N LEU A 37 11.29 6.53 -1.00
CA LEU A 37 11.57 6.02 0.34
C LEU A 37 10.79 6.76 1.44
N PRO A 38 10.69 8.12 1.43
CA PRO A 38 9.87 8.85 2.40
C PRO A 38 8.40 8.40 2.39
N SER A 39 7.77 8.27 1.21
CA SER A 39 6.38 7.82 1.09
C SER A 39 6.18 6.41 1.63
N ILE A 40 7.10 5.49 1.31
CA ILE A 40 7.06 4.12 1.84
C ILE A 40 7.13 4.12 3.36
N LEU A 41 8.03 4.94 3.94
CA LEU A 41 8.21 5.03 5.38
C LEU A 41 6.96 5.57 6.08
N ILE A 42 6.35 6.64 5.54
CA ILE A 42 5.15 7.28 6.10
C ILE A 42 3.96 6.30 6.16
N ILE A 43 3.90 5.33 5.25
CA ILE A 43 2.77 4.38 5.21
C ILE A 43 3.10 3.12 5.99
N LEU A 44 4.21 2.47 5.66
CA LEU A 44 4.50 1.13 6.20
C LEU A 44 4.85 1.18 7.68
N ALA A 45 5.70 2.12 8.12
CA ALA A 45 6.16 2.15 9.50
C ALA A 45 4.99 2.28 10.51
N PRO A 46 4.09 3.27 10.40
CA PRO A 46 2.99 3.38 11.35
C PRO A 46 1.96 2.26 11.16
N THR A 47 1.64 1.87 9.91
CA THR A 47 0.66 0.80 9.66
C THR A 47 1.10 -0.53 10.30
N ILE A 48 2.37 -0.90 10.14
CA ILE A 48 2.94 -2.11 10.73
C ILE A 48 2.93 -2.01 12.26
N PHE A 49 3.39 -0.88 12.80
CA PHE A 49 3.52 -0.71 14.25
C PHE A 49 2.16 -0.72 14.93
N TYR A 50 1.16 0.01 14.42
CA TYR A 50 -0.19 0.01 14.99
C TYR A 50 -0.86 -1.36 14.89
N ALA A 51 -0.83 -2.01 13.73
CA ALA A 51 -1.47 -3.31 13.58
C ALA A 51 -0.81 -4.39 14.44
N GLY A 52 0.52 -4.43 14.49
CA GLY A 52 1.28 -5.40 15.28
C GLY A 52 1.10 -5.22 16.78
N THR A 53 1.03 -3.97 17.26
CA THR A 53 0.83 -3.67 18.70
C THR A 53 -0.61 -3.90 19.15
N VAL A 54 -1.61 -3.56 18.33
CA VAL A 54 -3.04 -3.70 18.67
C VAL A 54 -3.48 -5.17 18.64
N HIS A 55 -3.08 -5.92 17.62
CA HIS A 55 -3.54 -7.31 17.43
C HIS A 55 -2.56 -8.36 17.97
N GLY A 56 -1.34 -7.96 18.31
CA GLY A 56 -0.25 -8.85 18.67
C GLY A 56 0.49 -9.41 17.46
N TRP A 57 1.81 -9.57 17.59
CA TRP A 57 2.70 -9.99 16.51
C TRP A 57 2.39 -11.38 15.93
N GLY A 58 1.80 -12.28 16.72
CA GLY A 58 1.34 -13.60 16.24
C GLY A 58 0.21 -13.50 15.22
N ILE A 59 -0.85 -12.75 15.56
CA ILE A 59 -1.99 -12.50 14.67
C ILE A 59 -1.58 -11.69 13.45
N TYR A 60 -0.70 -10.69 13.64
CA TYR A 60 -0.10 -9.94 12.54
C TYR A 60 0.67 -10.86 11.57
N GLY A 61 1.45 -11.81 12.09
CA GLY A 61 2.11 -12.83 11.27
C GLY A 61 1.10 -13.68 10.47
N ASN A 62 -0.02 -14.05 11.09
CA ASN A 62 -1.10 -14.77 10.40
C ASN A 62 -1.78 -13.91 9.31
N ALA A 63 -1.93 -12.60 9.53
CA ALA A 63 -2.42 -11.67 8.50
C ALA A 63 -1.51 -11.68 7.26
N TRP A 64 -0.18 -11.70 7.45
CA TRP A 64 0.76 -11.84 6.34
C TRP A 64 0.71 -13.20 5.65
N LYS A 65 0.57 -14.30 6.40
CA LYS A 65 0.33 -15.62 5.80
C LYS A 65 -0.92 -15.62 4.93
N ALA A 66 -2.00 -14.99 5.41
CA ALA A 66 -3.25 -14.85 4.66
C ALA A 66 -3.08 -13.98 3.39
N LEU A 67 -2.31 -12.89 3.46
CA LEU A 67 -1.93 -12.06 2.29
C LEU A 67 -1.17 -12.88 1.23
N LEU A 68 -0.23 -13.70 1.68
CA LEU A 68 0.53 -14.63 0.83
C LEU A 68 -0.29 -15.85 0.42
N GLY A 69 -1.56 -15.90 0.77
CA GLY A 69 -2.52 -16.90 0.33
C GLY A 69 -2.57 -18.19 1.16
N ASN A 70 -1.75 -18.32 2.20
CA ASN A 70 -1.72 -19.45 3.12
C ASN A 70 -2.68 -19.22 4.29
N ILE A 71 -3.96 -19.55 4.07
CA ILE A 71 -5.01 -19.49 5.10
C ILE A 71 -5.19 -20.86 5.77
N ASP A 72 -4.79 -21.94 5.10
CA ASP A 72 -4.96 -23.31 5.57
C ASP A 72 -4.18 -23.62 6.85
N GLY A 73 -3.05 -22.94 7.06
CA GLY A 73 -2.24 -23.07 8.26
C GLY A 73 -2.65 -22.21 9.45
N ILE A 74 -3.79 -21.51 9.41
CA ILE A 74 -4.27 -20.65 10.50
C ILE A 74 -5.35 -21.40 11.30
N ASP A 75 -5.19 -21.45 12.63
CA ASP A 75 -6.19 -22.08 13.51
C ASP A 75 -7.55 -21.36 13.37
N ARG A 76 -8.65 -22.12 13.38
CA ARG A 76 -10.02 -21.59 13.30
C ARG A 76 -10.28 -20.52 14.37
N LYS A 77 -9.71 -20.67 15.56
CA LYS A 77 -9.84 -19.69 16.65
C LYS A 77 -9.15 -18.34 16.36
N GLU A 78 -8.12 -18.35 15.51
CA GLU A 78 -7.33 -17.18 15.15
C GLU A 78 -7.82 -16.50 13.86
N LEU A 79 -8.78 -17.09 13.14
CA LEU A 79 -9.30 -16.55 11.89
C LEU A 79 -10.00 -15.19 12.07
N GLU A 80 -10.85 -15.04 13.08
CA GLU A 80 -11.56 -13.78 13.32
C GLU A 80 -10.60 -12.65 13.77
N PRO A 81 -9.68 -12.87 14.73
CA PRO A 81 -8.62 -11.91 15.01
C PRO A 81 -7.78 -11.55 13.78
N THR A 82 -7.44 -12.53 12.95
CA THR A 82 -6.68 -12.30 11.71
C THR A 82 -7.46 -11.45 10.71
N ARG A 83 -8.78 -11.65 10.59
CA ARG A 83 -9.67 -10.85 9.75
C ARG A 83 -9.70 -9.39 10.21
N LEU A 84 -9.81 -9.15 11.52
CA LEU A 84 -9.78 -7.81 12.10
C LEU A 84 -8.43 -7.13 11.90
N CYS A 85 -7.32 -7.86 12.08
CA CYS A 85 -5.99 -7.36 11.81
C CYS A 85 -5.81 -6.96 10.33
N LEU A 86 -6.27 -7.78 9.38
CA LEU A 86 -6.25 -7.45 7.95
C LEU A 86 -7.10 -6.20 7.63
N ARG A 87 -8.28 -6.08 8.22
CA ARG A 87 -9.14 -4.89 8.06
C ARG A 87 -8.39 -3.64 8.52
N ASP A 88 -7.80 -3.68 9.70
CA ASP A 88 -7.13 -2.53 10.29
C ASP A 88 -5.84 -2.20 9.55
N LEU A 89 -5.05 -3.20 9.11
CA LEU A 89 -3.90 -3.00 8.23
C LEU A 89 -4.26 -2.25 6.95
N GLY A 90 -5.31 -2.71 6.27
CA GLY A 90 -5.79 -2.06 5.06
C GLY A 90 -6.22 -0.62 5.34
N ASN A 91 -7.14 -0.43 6.30
CA ASN A 91 -7.69 0.89 6.62
C ASN A 91 -6.60 1.88 7.07
N LEU A 92 -5.68 1.45 7.93
CA LEU A 92 -4.56 2.27 8.39
C LEU A 92 -3.65 2.65 7.22
N SER A 93 -3.32 1.72 6.32
CA SER A 93 -2.50 2.05 5.15
C SER A 93 -3.11 3.12 4.26
N LEU A 94 -4.43 3.10 4.07
CA LEU A 94 -5.14 4.12 3.32
C LEU A 94 -5.14 5.47 4.05
N ILE A 95 -5.43 5.47 5.36
CA ILE A 95 -5.43 6.68 6.19
C ILE A 95 -4.04 7.33 6.19
N TRP A 96 -2.97 6.54 6.38
CA TRP A 96 -1.60 7.04 6.32
C TRP A 96 -1.20 7.50 4.92
N GLY A 97 -1.73 6.90 3.86
CA GLY A 97 -1.56 7.41 2.49
C GLY A 97 -2.20 8.80 2.30
N VAL A 98 -3.42 8.99 2.80
CA VAL A 98 -4.11 10.31 2.76
C VAL A 98 -3.39 11.34 3.62
N LEU A 99 -3.00 10.99 4.85
CA LEU A 99 -2.23 11.87 5.74
C LEU A 99 -0.88 12.26 5.12
N GLY A 100 -0.15 11.29 4.56
CA GLY A 100 1.13 11.54 3.90
C GLY A 100 1.01 12.45 2.69
N THR A 101 -0.10 12.34 1.95
CA THR A 101 -0.43 13.29 0.88
C THR A 101 -0.55 14.70 1.44
N PHE A 102 -1.35 14.90 2.50
CA PHE A 102 -1.49 16.23 3.13
C PHE A 102 -0.16 16.76 3.66
N VAL A 103 0.68 15.92 4.27
CA VAL A 103 2.03 16.32 4.69
C VAL A 103 2.87 16.82 3.52
N GLY A 104 2.87 16.08 2.40
CA GLY A 104 3.59 16.50 1.19
C GLY A 104 3.10 17.83 0.64
N TRP A 105 1.78 18.04 0.62
CA TRP A 105 1.18 19.31 0.19
C TRP A 105 1.50 20.47 1.13
N ILE A 106 1.48 20.26 2.45
CA ILE A 106 1.83 21.30 3.43
C ILE A 106 3.27 21.77 3.23
N ILE A 107 4.21 20.83 3.08
CA ILE A 107 5.63 21.14 2.85
C ILE A 107 5.79 21.90 1.53
N LEU A 108 5.14 21.44 0.47
CA LEU A 108 5.20 22.07 -0.85
C LEU A 108 4.66 23.51 -0.82
N LEU A 109 3.51 23.73 -0.19
CA LEU A 109 2.89 25.06 -0.13
C LEU A 109 3.66 26.03 0.77
N HIS A 110 4.27 25.53 1.84
CA HIS A 110 5.08 26.36 2.73
C HIS A 110 6.39 26.84 2.09
N ASP A 111 6.99 26.03 1.21
CA ASP A 111 8.29 26.31 0.59
C ASP A 111 8.18 26.58 -0.93
N MET A 112 7.00 27.04 -1.36
CA MET A 112 6.63 27.09 -2.78
C MET A 112 7.57 27.96 -3.62
N ASP A 113 7.95 29.16 -3.14
CA ASP A 113 8.81 30.08 -3.89
C ASP A 113 10.18 29.44 -4.18
N ASN A 114 10.79 28.82 -3.17
CA ASN A 114 12.08 28.13 -3.31
C ASN A 114 11.98 26.90 -4.23
N ILE A 115 10.90 26.12 -4.11
CA ILE A 115 10.67 24.92 -4.92
C ILE A 115 10.46 25.28 -6.39
N VAL A 116 9.74 26.37 -6.67
CA VAL A 116 9.49 26.85 -8.04
C VAL A 116 10.79 27.35 -8.67
N GLU A 117 11.61 28.12 -7.94
CA GLU A 117 12.92 28.57 -8.42
C GLU A 117 13.86 27.40 -8.77
N GLN A 118 13.79 26.30 -8.02
CA GLN A 118 14.63 25.11 -8.22
C GLN A 118 14.03 24.08 -9.19
N TRP A 119 12.93 24.39 -9.88
CA TRP A 119 12.21 23.44 -10.76
C TRP A 119 11.78 22.12 -10.05
N GLY A 120 11.67 22.16 -8.72
CA GLY A 120 11.36 21.00 -7.87
C GLY A 120 9.86 20.72 -7.72
N LEU A 121 8.99 21.53 -8.33
CA LEU A 121 7.54 21.47 -8.14
C LEU A 121 6.94 20.13 -8.59
N TYR A 122 7.26 19.67 -9.81
CA TYR A 122 6.67 18.44 -10.35
C TYR A 122 7.09 17.17 -9.59
N PRO A 123 8.39 17.00 -9.23
CA PRO A 123 8.78 15.90 -8.36
C PRO A 123 8.08 15.90 -6.99
N ALA A 124 7.95 17.07 -6.35
CA ALA A 124 7.31 17.17 -5.04
C ALA A 124 5.81 16.80 -5.10
N LEU A 125 5.11 17.26 -6.15
CA LEU A 125 3.72 16.85 -6.41
C LEU A 125 3.61 15.33 -6.63
N ALA A 126 4.49 14.76 -7.45
CA ALA A 126 4.50 13.32 -7.71
C ALA A 126 4.70 12.51 -6.43
N VAL A 127 5.66 12.89 -5.57
CA VAL A 127 5.92 12.22 -4.29
C VAL A 127 4.66 12.20 -3.41
N SER A 128 3.97 13.34 -3.27
CA SER A 128 2.74 13.41 -2.46
C SER A 128 1.63 12.47 -2.95
N ILE A 129 1.49 12.30 -4.27
CA ILE A 129 0.48 11.43 -4.88
C ILE A 129 0.89 9.95 -4.75
N ILE A 130 2.19 9.67 -4.89
CA ILE A 130 2.74 8.32 -4.73
C ILE A 130 2.50 7.79 -3.31
N THR A 131 2.50 8.66 -2.29
CA THR A 131 2.13 8.26 -0.94
C THR A 131 0.69 7.73 -0.87
N LEU A 132 -0.29 8.40 -1.50
CA LEU A 132 -1.65 7.86 -1.57
C LEU A 132 -1.72 6.55 -2.36
N PHE A 133 -0.99 6.49 -3.48
CA PHE A 133 -0.95 5.31 -4.34
C PHE A 133 -0.52 4.04 -3.57
N TYR A 134 0.57 4.11 -2.81
CA TYR A 134 1.02 2.97 -1.99
C TYR A 134 0.00 2.58 -0.90
N GLY A 135 -0.67 3.56 -0.27
CA GLY A 135 -1.72 3.30 0.71
C GLY A 135 -2.90 2.53 0.10
N ILE A 136 -3.32 2.90 -1.11
CA ILE A 136 -4.37 2.20 -1.86
C ILE A 136 -3.93 0.78 -2.22
N LEU A 137 -2.69 0.58 -2.67
CA LEU A 137 -2.19 -0.76 -3.03
C LEU A 137 -2.25 -1.72 -1.84
N LEU A 138 -1.75 -1.29 -0.67
CA LEU A 138 -1.78 -2.12 0.52
C LEU A 138 -3.22 -2.35 1.02
N TYR A 139 -4.07 -1.32 0.98
CA TYR A 139 -5.51 -1.46 1.29
C TYR A 139 -6.17 -2.54 0.42
N MET A 140 -5.94 -2.52 -0.90
CA MET A 140 -6.50 -3.51 -1.81
C MET A 140 -6.04 -4.93 -1.48
N LEU A 141 -4.75 -5.14 -1.20
CA LEU A 141 -4.23 -6.47 -0.82
C LEU A 141 -4.90 -7.01 0.46
N CYS A 142 -5.01 -6.15 1.46
CA CYS A 142 -5.66 -6.47 2.72
C CYS A 142 -7.15 -6.79 2.51
N LEU A 143 -7.85 -6.05 1.65
CA LEU A 143 -9.27 -6.25 1.35
C LEU A 143 -9.55 -7.62 0.72
N VAL A 144 -8.77 -8.02 -0.28
CA VAL A 144 -8.96 -9.32 -0.96
C VAL A 144 -8.67 -10.47 0.03
N SER A 145 -7.61 -10.34 0.84
CA SER A 145 -7.22 -11.36 1.80
C SER A 145 -8.22 -11.49 2.96
N LYS A 146 -8.72 -10.35 3.47
CA LYS A 146 -9.79 -10.29 4.47
C LYS A 146 -11.03 -11.04 3.98
N SER A 147 -11.44 -10.79 2.74
CA SER A 147 -12.62 -11.43 2.13
C SER A 147 -12.48 -12.95 2.03
N ARG A 148 -11.25 -13.48 1.91
CA ARG A 148 -11.00 -14.93 1.94
C ARG A 148 -11.06 -15.52 3.35
N VAL A 149 -10.48 -14.84 4.32
CA VAL A 149 -10.57 -15.26 5.73
C VAL A 149 -12.02 -15.28 6.18
N GLU A 150 -12.81 -14.28 5.76
CA GLU A 150 -14.25 -14.18 6.01
C GLU A 150 -15.03 -15.36 5.41
N ARG A 151 -14.72 -15.80 4.18
CA ARG A 151 -15.35 -17.01 3.61
C ARG A 151 -15.04 -18.25 4.45
N ARG A 152 -13.79 -18.45 4.87
CA ARG A 152 -13.39 -19.60 5.69
C ARG A 152 -14.00 -19.61 7.09
N LEU A 153 -14.38 -18.45 7.62
CA LEU A 153 -15.08 -18.36 8.91
C LEU A 153 -16.52 -18.91 8.83
N ILE A 154 -17.12 -18.84 7.63
CA ILE A 154 -18.49 -19.32 7.37
C ILE A 154 -18.49 -20.83 7.08
N ASP A 155 -17.42 -21.35 6.48
CA ASP A 155 -17.20 -22.78 6.19
C ASP A 155 -16.78 -23.60 7.44
#